data_AF-A0A372JT70-F1
#
_entry.id   AF-A0A372JT70-F1
#
_cell.length_a   1.000
_cell.length_b   1.000
_cell.length_c   1.000
_cell.angle_alpha   90.00
_cell.angle_beta   90.00
_cell.angle_gamma   90.00
#
_symmetry.space_group_name_H-M   'P 1'
#
loop_
_entity.id
_entity.type
_entity.pdbx_description
1 polymer ?
#
loop_
_entity_poly.entity_id
_entity_poly.type
_entity_poly.pdbx_seq_one_letter_code
_entity_poly.pdbx_strand_id
1 'polypeptide(L)' 'MSARALLTAVLRDLYPQWDVHVDNRGIWRATGPILISASSAETLLDALTTAAPDDTREAADRYSVIVCRAAT' A
#
# COMPACT_ATOMS: atom_id res chain seq x y z
N MET A 1 -11.78 -0.79 -15.24
CA MET A 1 -10.82 -0.83 -14.12
C MET A 1 -11.53 -1.40 -12.89
N SER A 2 -11.05 -2.46 -12.27
CA SER A 2 -11.68 -3.04 -11.07
C SER A 2 -11.20 -2.31 -9.81
N ALA A 3 -12.01 -2.31 -8.74
CA ALA A 3 -11.62 -1.76 -7.44
C ALA A 3 -10.29 -2.37 -6.95
N ARG A 4 -10.10 -3.66 -7.23
CA ARG A 4 -8.87 -4.39 -6.93
C ARG A 4 -7.65 -3.82 -7.65
N ALA A 5 -7.75 -3.58 -8.97
CA ALA A 5 -6.66 -2.99 -9.74
C ALA A 5 -6.31 -1.56 -9.27
N LEU A 6 -7.33 -0.77 -8.89
CA LEU A 6 -7.13 0.55 -8.30
C LEU A 6 -6.38 0.46 -6.97
N LEU A 7 -6.83 -0.39 -6.04
CA LEU A 7 -6.18 -0.58 -4.75
C LEU A 7 -4.73 -1.08 -4.89
N THR A 8 -4.46 -1.96 -5.86
CA THR A 8 -3.09 -2.38 -6.17
C THR A 8 -2.22 -1.21 -6.64
N ALA A 9 -2.75 -0.35 -7.50
CA ALA A 9 -2.02 0.83 -7.96
C ALA A 9 -1.74 1.81 -6.80
N VAL A 10 -2.73 2.05 -5.93
CA VAL A 10 -2.57 2.92 -4.75
C VAL A 10 -1.50 2.38 -3.81
N LEU A 11 -1.53 1.08 -3.49
CA LEU A 11 -0.54 0.49 -2.59
C LEU A 11 0.88 0.52 -3.18
N ARG A 12 1.04 0.40 -4.50
CA ARG A 12 2.34 0.56 -5.17
C ARG A 12 2.87 1.99 -5.10
N ASP A 13 1.97 2.97 -5.18
CA ASP A 13 2.36 4.38 -5.07
C ASP A 13 2.77 4.75 -3.63
N LEU A 14 2.02 4.23 -2.65
CA LEU A 14 2.30 4.40 -1.22
C LEU A 14 3.61 3.72 -0.80
N TYR A 15 3.87 2.51 -1.30
CA TYR A 15 5.03 1.69 -0.92
C TYR A 15 5.89 1.37 -2.14
N PRO A 16 6.59 2.36 -2.72
CA PRO A 16 7.36 2.16 -3.96
C PRO A 16 8.56 1.22 -3.80
N GLN A 17 9.02 1.00 -2.56
CA GLN A 17 10.09 0.04 -2.25
C GLN A 17 9.59 -1.41 -2.20
N TRP A 18 8.28 -1.63 -2.25
CA TRP A 18 7.65 -2.94 -2.16
C TRP A 18 7.04 -3.34 -3.49
N ASP A 19 7.34 -4.55 -3.95
CA ASP A 19 6.60 -5.15 -5.06
C ASP A 19 5.24 -5.65 -4.56
N VAL A 20 4.25 -4.77 -4.63
CA VAL A 20 2.87 -5.08 -4.30
C VAL A 20 2.18 -5.69 -5.50
N HIS A 21 1.61 -6.88 -5.36
CA HIS A 21 0.82 -7.50 -6.41
C HIS A 21 -0.28 -8.40 -5.84
N VAL A 22 -1.14 -8.84 -6.75
CA VAL A 22 -2.19 -9.81 -6.50
C VAL A 22 -1.80 -11.07 -7.25
N ASP A 23 -1.68 -12.20 -6.55
CA ASP A 23 -1.43 -13.47 -7.23
C ASP A 23 -2.69 -14.05 -7.90
N ASN A 24 -2.51 -15.14 -8.64
CA ASN A 24 -3.59 -15.82 -9.35
C ASN A 24 -4.66 -16.44 -8.42
N ARG A 25 -4.43 -16.50 -7.10
CA ARG A 25 -5.38 -16.96 -6.08
C ARG A 25 -6.12 -15.79 -5.42
N GLY A 26 -5.86 -14.56 -5.84
CA GLY A 26 -6.47 -13.38 -5.24
C GLY A 26 -5.87 -13.01 -3.88
N ILE A 27 -4.67 -13.50 -3.55
CA ILE A 27 -3.94 -13.12 -2.35
C ILE A 27 -3.14 -11.85 -2.65
N TRP A 28 -3.22 -10.89 -1.74
CA TRP A 28 -2.42 -9.68 -1.75
C TRP A 28 -1.02 -9.99 -1.22
N ARG A 29 0.00 -9.61 -1.98
CA ARG A 29 1.40 -9.83 -1.62
C ARG A 29 2.16 -8.52 -1.70
N ALA A 30 3.05 -8.31 -0.75
CA ALA A 30 4.06 -7.26 -0.82
C ALA A 30 5.42 -7.92 -0.59
N THR A 31 6.31 -7.80 -1.58
CA THR A 31 7.66 -8.35 -1.52
C THR A 31 8.64 -7.21 -1.31
N GLY A 32 9.36 -7.23 -0.20
CA GLY A 32 10.41 -6.28 0.14
C GLY A 32 11.49 -7.00 0.95
N PRO A 33 11.95 -6.43 2.09
CA PRO A 33 12.85 -7.14 3.02
C PRO A 33 12.26 -8.45 3.55
N ILE A 34 10.93 -8.52 3.64
CA ILE A 34 10.16 -9.72 3.98
C ILE A 34 9.03 -9.91 2.96
N LEU A 35 8.51 -11.13 2.88
CA LEU A 35 7.29 -11.42 2.12
C LEU A 35 6.08 -11.31 3.05
N ILE A 36 5.15 -10.43 2.72
CA ILE A 36 3.85 -10.30 3.39
C ILE A 36 2.77 -10.85 2.48
N SER A 37 1.86 -11.63 3.04
CA SER A 37 0.69 -12.17 2.33
C SER A 37 -0.57 -11.91 3.14
N ALA A 38 -1.63 -11.45 2.47
CA ALA A 38 -2.90 -11.09 3.09
C ALA A 38 -4.09 -11.44 2.18
N SER A 39 -5.24 -11.74 2.80
CA SER A 39 -6.48 -12.03 2.08
C SER A 39 -7.17 -10.78 1.52
N SER A 40 -6.89 -9.61 2.10
CA SER A 40 -7.47 -8.31 1.69
C SER A 40 -6.40 -7.23 1.59
N ALA A 41 -6.74 -6.13 0.91
CA ALA A 41 -5.87 -4.96 0.80
C ALA A 41 -5.68 -4.26 2.17
N GLU A 42 -6.73 -4.23 3.00
CA GLU A 42 -6.72 -3.64 4.34
C GLU A 42 -5.74 -4.39 5.24
N THR A 43 -5.84 -5.72 5.29
CA THR A 43 -4.91 -6.54 6.08
C THR A 43 -3.47 -6.45 5.55
N LEU A 44 -3.28 -6.27 4.23
CA LEU A 44 -1.95 -6.01 3.68
C LEU A 44 -1.39 -4.66 4.17
N LEU A 45 -2.23 -3.62 4.19
CA LEU A 45 -1.86 -2.27 4.63
C LEU A 45 -1.50 -2.25 6.12
N ASP A 46 -2.29 -2.92 6.97
CA ASP A 46 -1.99 -3.05 8.40
C ASP A 46 -0.63 -3.73 8.64
N ALA A 47 -0.38 -4.81 7.89
CA ALA A 47 0.89 -5.54 7.96
C ALA A 47 2.07 -4.70 7.46
N LEU A 48 1.90 -3.93 6.38
CA LEU A 48 2.92 -2.99 5.88
C LEU A 48 3.20 -1.86 6.87
N THR A 49 2.17 -1.34 7.53
CA THR A 49 2.32 -0.31 8.57
C THR A 49 3.19 -0.80 9.73
N THR A 50 3.06 -2.09 10.07
CA THR A 50 3.86 -2.73 11.11
C THR A 50 5.28 -3.05 10.63
N ALA A 51 5.43 -3.51 9.38
CA ALA A 51 6.71 -3.96 8.83
C ALA A 51 7.61 -2.81 8.35
N ALA A 52 7.02 -1.70 7.91
CA ALA A 52 7.70 -0.53 7.36
C ALA A 52 7.05 0.77 7.87
N PRO A 53 7.22 1.10 9.17
CA PRO A 53 6.62 2.29 9.76
C PRO A 53 7.16 3.59 9.15
N ASP A 54 8.44 3.62 8.76
CA ASP A 54 9.05 4.79 8.12
C ASP A 54 8.49 5.03 6.70
N ASP A 55 8.38 4.00 5.87
CA ASP A 55 7.72 4.08 4.56
C ASP A 55 6.27 4.56 4.69
N THR A 56 5.58 4.08 5.73
CA THR A 56 4.19 4.48 6.01
C THR A 56 4.09 5.94 6.42
N ARG A 57 5.05 6.44 7.20
CA ARG A 57 5.13 7.86 7.54
C ARG A 57 5.38 8.72 6.30
N GLU A 58 6.32 8.32 5.43
CA GLU A 58 6.60 9.04 4.19
C GLU A 58 5.37 9.08 3.27
N ALA A 59 4.67 7.95 3.15
CA ALA A 59 3.42 7.85 2.41
C ALA A 59 2.34 8.78 2.99
N ALA A 60 2.16 8.79 4.32
CA ALA A 60 1.21 9.68 4.98
C ALA A 60 1.57 11.17 4.76
N ASP A 61 2.85 11.53 4.85
CA ASP A 61 3.31 12.90 4.61
C ASP A 61 2.98 13.33 3.16
N ARG A 62 3.24 12.47 2.17
CA ARG A 62 2.93 12.72 0.75
C ARG A 62 1.44 12.98 0.50
N TYR A 63 0.56 12.23 1.16
CA TYR A 63 -0.89 12.37 1.01
C TYR A 63 -1.51 13.46 1.90
N SER A 64 -0.90 13.78 3.05
CA SER A 64 -1.35 14.86 3.93
C SER A 64 -1.26 16.24 3.25
N VAL A 65 -0.22 16.44 2.43
CA VAL A 65 -0.03 17.68 1.64
C VAL A 65 -1.14 17.87 0.60
N ILE A 66 -1.72 16.79 0.08
CA ILE A 66 -2.81 16.84 -0.89
C ILE A 66 -4.12 17.26 -0.21
N VAL A 67 -4.40 16.74 0.99
CA VAL A 67 -5.62 17.05 1.75
C VAL A 67 -5.63 18.50 2.24
N CYS A 68 -4.48 19.04 2.67
CA CYS A 68 -4.39 20.46 3.05
C CYS A 68 -4.51 21.43 1.86
N ARG A 69 -4.01 21.08 0.67
CA ARG A 69 -4.09 21.94 -0.53
C ARG A 69 -5.47 21.99 -1.17
N ALA A 70 -6.29 20.97 -1.01
CA ALA A 70 -7.67 20.95 -1.53
C ALA A 70 -8.66 21.77 -0.66
N ALA A 71 -8.22 22.24 0.50
CA ALA A 71 -9.04 22.96 1.49
C ALA A 71 -8.78 24.48 1.53
N THR A 72 -8.01 25.04 0.59
CA THR A 72 -7.76 26.50 0.44
C THR A 72 -8.25 26.97 -0.92
#